data_AF-A0A537NYV5-F1
#
_entry.id   AF-A0A537NYV5-F1
#
_cell.length_a   1.000
_cell.length_b   1.000
_cell.length_c   1.000
_cell.angle_alpha   90.00
_cell.angle_beta   90.00
_cell.angle_gamma   90.00
#
_symmetry.space_group_name_H-M   'P 1'
#
loop_
_entity.id
_entity.type
_entity.pdbx_description
1 polymer ?
#
loop_
_entity_poly.entity_id
_entity_poly.type
_entity_poly.pdbx_seq_one_letter_code
_entity_poly.pdbx_strand_id
1 'polypeptide(L)'
;MQHGEDNAHPGILASAATGIADHVARLGGDIDRICGEAGVDPASVGQPTLSLELSAFCSLFEEAARNTRNPNFGLWFGNSFKPRDLGLIGYTAVSSPTLGAALENFVGLFGLHQQSTHMAIAEAGSGRIRLEYQIRMPDILARRQDAELSLGMFLNSIQSPKPGANMKAPSMRPSTSRNRPMRSSSGVSFSSARCPPPISSCCRSPACA
;
A
#
# COMPACT_ATOMS: atom_id res chain seq x y z
N MET A 1 -15.02 -1.85 -38.01
CA MET A 1 -14.69 -2.93 -37.07
C MET A 1 -14.43 -2.27 -35.74
N GLN A 2 -15.37 -2.41 -34.80
CA GLN A 2 -15.28 -1.85 -33.46
C GLN A 2 -14.12 -2.57 -32.73
N HIS A 3 -13.10 -1.83 -32.29
CA HIS A 3 -12.19 -2.36 -31.27
C HIS A 3 -13.03 -2.53 -30.00
N GLY A 4 -13.21 -3.78 -29.57
CA GLY A 4 -13.76 -4.05 -28.24
C GLY A 4 -12.81 -3.46 -27.21
N GLU A 5 -13.30 -2.50 -26.44
CA GLU A 5 -12.64 -2.06 -25.22
C GLU A 5 -12.62 -3.29 -24.29
N ASP A 6 -11.44 -3.86 -24.07
CA ASP A 6 -11.24 -4.83 -23.00
C ASP A 6 -11.63 -4.11 -21.70
N ASN A 7 -12.78 -4.47 -21.12
CA ASN A 7 -13.18 -4.17 -19.74
C ASN A 7 -12.24 -4.93 -18.77
N ALA A 8 -10.93 -4.78 -18.94
CA ALA A 8 -9.94 -5.31 -18.04
C ALA A 8 -9.93 -4.40 -16.81
N HIS A 9 -10.59 -4.86 -15.74
CA HIS A 9 -10.52 -4.21 -14.44
C HIS A 9 -9.05 -4.07 -14.02
N PRO A 10 -8.60 -2.89 -13.53
CA PRO A 10 -7.21 -2.70 -13.18
C PRO A 10 -6.77 -3.71 -12.12
N GLY A 11 -5.66 -4.39 -12.38
CA GLY A 11 -5.15 -5.46 -11.55
C GLY A 11 -3.88 -5.12 -10.78
N ILE A 12 -3.54 -6.03 -9.88
CA ILE A 12 -2.32 -6.06 -9.07
C ILE A 12 -1.77 -7.48 -9.05
N LEU A 13 -0.45 -7.63 -9.12
CA LEU A 13 0.18 -8.94 -8.99
C LEU A 13 -0.09 -9.53 -7.60
N ALA A 14 -0.63 -10.75 -7.55
CA ALA A 14 -0.96 -11.44 -6.30
C ALA A 14 0.27 -11.72 -5.41
N SER A 15 1.48 -11.58 -5.98
CA SER A 15 2.74 -11.52 -5.23
C SER A 15 2.71 -10.51 -4.06
N ALA A 16 1.95 -9.40 -4.18
CA ALA A 16 1.77 -8.40 -3.13
C ALA A 16 1.04 -8.93 -1.88
N ALA A 17 0.38 -10.08 -1.97
CA ALA A 17 -0.27 -10.78 -0.87
C ALA A 17 0.48 -12.07 -0.44
N THR A 18 1.68 -12.32 -0.94
CA THR A 18 2.46 -13.52 -0.58
C THR A 18 2.66 -13.61 0.93
N GLY A 19 2.24 -14.72 1.54
CA GLY A 19 2.36 -14.96 2.98
C GLY A 19 1.26 -14.30 3.83
N ILE A 20 0.22 -13.73 3.21
CA ILE A 20 -0.90 -13.13 3.95
C ILE A 20 -1.64 -14.16 4.80
N ALA A 21 -1.82 -15.39 4.31
CA ALA A 21 -2.47 -16.46 5.05
C ALA A 21 -1.76 -16.74 6.37
N ASP A 22 -0.43 -16.88 6.34
CA ASP A 22 0.37 -17.08 7.55
C ASP A 22 0.30 -15.88 8.50
N HIS A 23 0.25 -14.65 7.94
CA HIS A 23 0.14 -13.45 8.76
C HIS A 23 -1.22 -13.34 9.45
N VAL A 24 -2.31 -13.64 8.75
CA VAL A 24 -3.66 -13.72 9.29
C VAL A 24 -3.74 -14.78 10.38
N ALA A 25 -3.22 -15.98 10.11
CA ALA A 25 -3.23 -17.09 11.08
C ALA A 25 -2.48 -16.74 12.38
N ARG A 26 -1.32 -16.06 12.29
CA ARG A 26 -0.58 -15.58 13.48
C ARG A 26 -1.36 -14.58 14.33
N LEU A 27 -2.30 -13.85 13.73
CA LEU A 27 -3.17 -12.92 14.43
C LEU A 27 -4.50 -13.56 14.86
N GLY A 28 -4.69 -14.86 14.63
CA GLY A 28 -5.90 -15.60 14.97
C GLY A 28 -7.09 -15.31 14.05
N GLY A 29 -6.84 -14.80 12.84
CA GLY A 29 -7.87 -14.58 11.83
C GLY A 29 -8.12 -15.79 10.93
N ASP A 30 -9.13 -15.67 10.08
CA ASP A 30 -9.58 -16.71 9.14
C ASP A 30 -9.42 -16.23 7.69
N ILE A 31 -8.43 -16.79 6.98
CA ILE A 31 -8.10 -16.37 5.61
C ILE A 31 -9.19 -16.74 4.61
N ASP A 32 -9.88 -17.86 4.79
CA ASP A 32 -10.92 -18.30 3.85
C ASP A 32 -12.13 -17.37 3.94
N ARG A 33 -12.53 -17.01 5.17
CA ARG A 33 -13.56 -15.99 5.39
C ARG A 33 -13.17 -14.65 4.77
N ILE A 34 -11.94 -14.18 5.02
CA ILE A 34 -11.44 -12.89 4.49
C ILE A 34 -11.46 -12.90 2.95
N CYS A 35 -11.01 -13.97 2.32
CA CYS A 35 -11.02 -14.11 0.86
C CYS A 35 -12.44 -14.11 0.31
N GLY A 36 -13.36 -14.85 0.95
CA GLY A 36 -14.77 -14.89 0.58
C GLY A 36 -15.47 -13.53 0.68
N GLU A 37 -15.20 -12.77 1.74
CA GLU A 37 -15.73 -11.40 1.92
C GLU A 37 -15.13 -10.40 0.91
N ALA A 38 -13.87 -10.60 0.53
CA ALA A 38 -13.17 -9.75 -0.44
C ALA A 38 -13.46 -10.10 -1.91
N GLY A 39 -14.15 -11.21 -2.19
CA GLY A 39 -14.36 -11.71 -3.55
C GLY A 39 -13.09 -12.24 -4.22
N VAL A 40 -12.11 -12.69 -3.42
CA VAL A 40 -10.84 -13.22 -3.90
C VAL A 40 -10.87 -14.75 -3.80
N ASP A 41 -10.42 -15.43 -4.85
CA ASP A 41 -10.16 -16.87 -4.79
C ASP A 41 -8.95 -17.14 -3.88
N PRO A 42 -9.11 -17.89 -2.76
CA PRO A 42 -8.00 -18.21 -1.86
C PRO A 42 -6.84 -18.90 -2.57
N ALA A 43 -7.11 -19.70 -3.61
CA ALA A 43 -6.06 -20.38 -4.36
C ALA A 43 -5.20 -19.41 -5.17
N SER A 44 -5.72 -18.23 -5.53
CA SER A 44 -5.01 -17.20 -6.28
C SER A 44 -4.09 -16.34 -5.39
N VAL A 45 -4.35 -16.28 -4.09
CA VAL A 45 -3.58 -15.47 -3.13
C VAL A 45 -2.15 -15.98 -2.99
N GLY A 46 -1.18 -15.08 -3.15
CA GLY A 46 0.24 -15.41 -3.03
C GLY A 46 0.82 -16.19 -4.22
N GLN A 47 0.06 -16.42 -5.30
CA GLN A 47 0.62 -16.92 -6.56
C GLN A 47 1.32 -15.78 -7.30
N PRO A 48 2.66 -15.76 -7.41
CA PRO A 48 3.38 -14.53 -7.77
C PRO A 48 3.09 -13.99 -9.17
N THR A 49 2.66 -14.86 -10.09
CA THR A 49 2.42 -14.53 -11.50
C THR A 49 0.94 -14.27 -11.83
N LEU A 50 0.03 -14.49 -10.88
CA LEU A 50 -1.39 -14.18 -11.08
C LEU A 50 -1.65 -12.69 -10.81
N SER A 51 -2.69 -12.18 -11.45
CA SER A 51 -3.21 -10.83 -11.22
C SER A 51 -4.55 -10.94 -10.50
N LEU A 52 -4.73 -10.13 -9.46
CA LEU A 52 -6.00 -9.93 -8.77
C LEU A 52 -6.60 -8.60 -9.22
N GLU A 53 -7.93 -8.47 -9.19
CA GLU A 53 -8.57 -7.16 -9.33
C GLU A 53 -8.11 -6.25 -8.19
N LEU A 54 -7.70 -5.01 -8.50
CA LEU A 54 -7.19 -4.08 -7.50
C LEU A 54 -8.23 -3.75 -6.41
N SER A 55 -9.53 -3.71 -6.77
CA SER A 55 -10.62 -3.49 -5.82
C SER A 55 -10.73 -4.66 -4.82
N ALA A 56 -10.70 -5.91 -5.31
CA ALA A 56 -10.73 -7.12 -4.51
C ALA A 56 -9.48 -7.24 -3.62
N PHE A 57 -8.31 -6.85 -4.13
CA PHE A 57 -7.08 -6.77 -3.33
C PHE A 57 -7.18 -5.75 -2.20
N CYS A 58 -7.70 -4.55 -2.45
CA CYS A 58 -7.91 -3.56 -1.39
C CYS A 58 -8.89 -4.08 -0.33
N SER A 59 -9.99 -4.69 -0.77
CA SER A 59 -10.97 -5.33 0.12
C SER A 59 -10.35 -6.43 0.97
N LEU A 60 -9.48 -7.28 0.39
CA LEU A 60 -8.76 -8.35 1.11
C LEU A 60 -8.01 -7.80 2.34
N PHE A 61 -7.31 -6.68 2.17
CA PHE A 61 -6.53 -6.07 3.25
C PHE A 61 -7.39 -5.36 4.30
N GLU A 62 -8.48 -4.71 3.88
CA GLU A 62 -9.41 -4.07 4.80
C GLU A 62 -10.20 -5.12 5.61
N GLU A 63 -10.59 -6.24 5.00
CA GLU A 63 -11.19 -7.37 5.71
C GLU A 63 -10.19 -8.07 6.63
N ALA A 64 -8.94 -8.23 6.20
CA ALA A 64 -7.89 -8.77 7.08
C ALA A 64 -7.70 -7.90 8.33
N ALA A 65 -7.70 -6.57 8.17
CA ALA A 65 -7.64 -5.63 9.30
C ALA A 65 -8.85 -5.76 10.24
N ARG A 66 -10.07 -5.90 9.69
CA ARG A 66 -11.30 -6.10 10.48
C ARG A 66 -11.30 -7.43 11.22
N ASN A 67 -11.05 -8.52 10.50
CA ASN A 67 -11.11 -9.89 11.00
C ASN A 67 -10.08 -10.13 12.12
N THR A 68 -8.86 -9.64 11.93
CA THR A 68 -7.77 -9.75 12.92
C THR A 68 -7.81 -8.67 14.01
N ARG A 69 -8.74 -7.71 13.92
CA ARG A 69 -8.84 -6.53 14.79
C ARG A 69 -7.53 -5.73 14.86
N ASN A 70 -6.78 -5.71 13.76
CA ASN A 70 -5.52 -4.99 13.65
C ASN A 70 -5.68 -3.81 12.67
N PRO A 71 -5.89 -2.57 13.16
CA PRO A 71 -6.10 -1.42 12.30
C PRO A 71 -4.86 -0.99 11.48
N ASN A 72 -3.70 -1.59 11.75
CA ASN A 72 -2.44 -1.34 11.04
C ASN A 72 -1.95 -2.61 10.33
N PHE A 73 -2.88 -3.49 9.93
CA PHE A 73 -2.57 -4.77 9.30
C PHE A 73 -1.63 -4.62 8.10
N GLY A 74 -1.98 -3.75 7.15
CA GLY A 74 -1.21 -3.50 5.93
C GLY A 74 0.20 -2.99 6.25
N LEU A 75 0.34 -2.07 7.21
CA LEU A 75 1.64 -1.59 7.67
C LEU A 75 2.53 -2.73 8.20
N TRP A 76 2.00 -3.55 9.12
CA TRP A 76 2.77 -4.62 9.74
C TRP A 76 3.08 -5.76 8.78
N PHE A 77 2.14 -6.08 7.90
CA PHE A 77 2.34 -7.04 6.83
C PHE A 77 3.43 -6.55 5.86
N GLY A 78 3.31 -5.32 5.37
CA GLY A 78 4.29 -4.67 4.49
C GLY A 78 5.69 -4.56 5.10
N ASN A 79 5.79 -4.28 6.40
CA ASN A 79 7.08 -4.26 7.10
C ASN A 79 7.78 -5.63 7.07
N SER A 80 7.03 -6.74 6.99
CA SER A 80 7.59 -8.09 6.93
C SER A 80 7.98 -8.56 5.52
N PHE A 81 7.63 -7.81 4.47
CA PHE A 81 7.95 -8.17 3.08
C PHE A 81 9.45 -8.13 2.82
N LYS A 82 10.00 -9.21 2.27
CA LYS A 82 11.39 -9.17 1.80
C LYS A 82 11.38 -8.64 0.37
N PRO A 83 12.41 -7.88 -0.04
CA PRO A 83 12.53 -7.40 -1.42
C PRO A 83 12.38 -8.51 -2.46
N ARG A 84 12.90 -9.71 -2.18
CA ARG A 84 12.78 -10.87 -3.08
C ARG A 84 11.33 -11.33 -3.32
N ASP A 85 10.42 -11.02 -2.40
CA ASP A 85 9.01 -11.42 -2.47
C ASP A 85 8.21 -10.43 -3.35
N LEU A 86 8.81 -9.30 -3.75
CA LEU A 86 8.20 -8.28 -4.62
C LEU A 86 8.41 -8.56 -6.13
N GLY A 87 8.86 -9.75 -6.50
CA GLY A 87 9.06 -10.13 -7.90
C GLY A 87 10.01 -9.18 -8.66
N LEU A 88 9.61 -8.74 -9.84
CA LEU A 88 10.43 -7.91 -10.73
C LEU A 88 10.89 -6.59 -10.06
N ILE A 89 9.98 -5.86 -9.42
CA ILE A 89 10.30 -4.58 -8.77
C ILE A 89 11.28 -4.77 -7.59
N GLY A 90 11.18 -5.91 -6.91
CA GLY A 90 12.09 -6.30 -5.86
C GLY A 90 13.48 -6.66 -6.36
N TYR A 91 13.52 -7.47 -7.43
CA TYR A 91 14.77 -7.88 -8.08
C TYR A 91 15.56 -6.68 -8.61
N THR A 92 14.90 -5.75 -9.30
CA THR A 92 15.56 -4.55 -9.83
C THR A 92 16.04 -3.65 -8.69
N ALA A 93 15.25 -3.48 -7.62
CA ALA A 93 15.65 -2.70 -6.46
C ALA A 93 16.90 -3.27 -5.74
N VAL A 94 17.00 -4.60 -5.60
CA VAL A 94 18.16 -5.26 -4.97
C VAL A 94 19.39 -5.23 -5.88
N SER A 95 19.18 -5.35 -7.19
CA SER A 95 20.27 -5.37 -8.19
C SER A 95 20.80 -3.98 -8.54
N SER A 96 20.10 -2.91 -8.14
CA SER A 96 20.52 -1.54 -8.41
C SER A 96 21.83 -1.16 -7.70
N PRO A 97 22.74 -0.43 -8.37
CA PRO A 97 24.05 -0.07 -7.82
C PRO A 97 23.99 0.99 -6.71
N THR A 98 22.92 1.77 -6.65
CA THR A 98 22.71 2.82 -5.64
C THR A 98 21.29 2.80 -5.12
N LEU A 99 21.06 3.43 -3.97
CA LEU A 99 19.70 3.64 -3.46
C LEU A 99 18.87 4.47 -4.44
N GLY A 100 19.44 5.55 -5.01
CA GLY A 100 18.75 6.38 -6.00
C GLY A 100 18.25 5.55 -7.20
N ALA A 101 19.12 4.73 -7.79
CA ALA A 101 18.75 3.86 -8.90
C ALA A 101 17.73 2.79 -8.49
N ALA A 102 17.76 2.29 -7.25
CA ALA A 102 16.74 1.37 -6.75
C ALA A 102 15.36 2.04 -6.65
N LEU A 103 15.34 3.28 -6.16
CA LEU A 103 14.13 4.07 -6.00
C LEU A 103 13.51 4.47 -7.34
N GLU A 104 14.33 4.89 -8.31
CA GLU A 104 13.90 5.18 -9.68
C GLU A 104 13.30 3.95 -10.36
N ASN A 105 13.96 2.79 -10.26
CA ASN A 105 13.44 1.53 -10.78
C ASN A 105 12.13 1.12 -10.12
N PHE A 106 12.02 1.28 -8.80
CA PHE A 106 10.80 0.94 -8.07
C PHE A 106 9.61 1.77 -8.56
N VAL A 107 9.78 3.10 -8.66
CA VAL A 107 8.75 4.02 -9.15
C VAL A 107 8.41 3.74 -10.62
N GLY A 108 9.42 3.60 -11.49
CA GLY A 108 9.23 3.43 -12.93
C GLY A 108 8.58 2.10 -13.32
N LEU A 109 8.77 1.05 -12.51
CA LEU A 109 8.21 -0.28 -12.77
C LEU A 109 6.95 -0.57 -11.96
N PHE A 110 6.54 0.30 -11.02
CA PHE A 110 5.40 0.04 -10.14
C PHE A 110 4.10 -0.19 -10.92
N GLY A 111 3.90 0.48 -12.07
CA GLY A 111 2.73 0.29 -12.93
C GLY A 111 2.60 -1.13 -13.51
N LEU A 112 3.68 -1.91 -13.57
CA LEU A 112 3.64 -3.33 -13.93
C LEU A 112 3.20 -4.22 -12.76
N HIS A 113 3.38 -3.75 -11.54
CA HIS A 113 3.00 -4.45 -10.32
C HIS A 113 1.54 -4.15 -9.94
N GLN A 114 1.12 -2.89 -10.09
CA GLN A 114 -0.20 -2.43 -9.72
C GLN A 114 -0.70 -1.34 -10.68
N GLN A 115 -1.81 -1.62 -11.36
CA GLN A 115 -2.44 -0.69 -12.29
C GLN A 115 -3.20 0.42 -11.56
N SER A 116 -3.61 1.47 -12.30
CA SER A 116 -4.41 2.58 -11.77
C SER A 116 -3.84 3.23 -10.51
N THR A 117 -2.51 3.30 -10.38
CA THR A 117 -1.83 3.81 -9.18
C THR A 117 -0.75 4.81 -9.54
N HIS A 118 -0.72 5.93 -8.82
CA HIS A 118 0.36 6.90 -8.82
C HIS A 118 1.42 6.49 -7.81
N MET A 119 2.65 6.42 -8.26
CA MET A 119 3.81 6.38 -7.40
C MET A 119 4.84 7.38 -7.92
N ALA A 120 5.38 8.22 -7.04
CA ALA A 120 6.39 9.20 -7.43
C ALA A 120 7.31 9.53 -6.26
N ILE A 121 8.52 9.98 -6.58
CA ILE A 121 9.44 10.59 -5.63
C ILE A 121 9.63 12.04 -6.03
N ALA A 122 9.37 12.94 -5.09
CA ALA A 122 9.51 14.38 -5.28
C ALA A 122 10.54 14.95 -4.29
N GLU A 123 11.25 16.00 -4.68
CA GLU A 123 12.10 16.75 -3.75
C GLU A 123 11.23 17.52 -2.75
N ALA A 124 11.53 17.36 -1.46
CA ALA A 124 10.83 18.04 -0.36
C ALA A 124 11.66 19.18 0.27
N GLY A 125 12.75 19.57 -0.40
CA GLY A 125 13.72 20.57 0.04
C GLY A 125 14.61 20.08 1.19
N SER A 126 15.70 20.82 1.47
CA SER A 126 16.65 20.50 2.55
C SER A 126 17.23 19.08 2.47
N GLY A 127 17.46 18.56 1.26
CA GLY A 127 17.96 17.20 1.05
C GLY A 127 16.97 16.09 1.43
N ARG A 128 15.67 16.41 1.56
CA ARG A 128 14.61 15.44 1.83
C ARG A 128 13.91 15.05 0.54
N ILE A 129 13.46 13.80 0.51
CA ILE A 129 12.57 13.28 -0.52
C ILE A 129 11.18 13.02 0.06
N ARG A 130 10.16 13.17 -0.77
CA ARG A 130 8.78 12.79 -0.50
C ARG A 130 8.41 11.65 -1.42
N LEU A 131 7.99 10.54 -0.84
CA LEU A 131 7.31 9.47 -1.57
C LEU A 131 5.82 9.80 -1.65
N GLU A 132 5.27 9.68 -2.84
CA GLU A 132 3.85 9.84 -3.13
C GLU A 132 3.28 8.50 -3.56
N TYR A 133 2.13 8.15 -3.01
CA TYR A 133 1.39 6.95 -3.35
C TYR A 133 -0.11 7.27 -3.39
N GLN A 134 -0.79 6.90 -4.48
CA GLN A 134 -2.22 7.09 -4.59
C GLN A 134 -2.85 6.16 -5.63
N ILE A 135 -3.78 5.30 -5.22
CA ILE A 135 -4.70 4.65 -6.15
C ILE A 135 -5.58 5.73 -6.81
N ARG A 136 -5.60 5.75 -8.14
CA ARG A 136 -6.33 6.72 -8.97
C ARG A 136 -7.73 6.23 -9.39
N MET A 137 -8.13 5.04 -8.96
CA MET A 137 -9.47 4.51 -9.20
C MET A 137 -10.48 5.13 -8.22
N PRO A 138 -11.54 5.83 -8.68
CA PRO A 138 -12.51 6.48 -7.79
C PRO A 138 -13.34 5.51 -6.95
N ASP A 139 -13.63 4.32 -7.48
CA ASP A 139 -14.53 3.35 -6.85
C ASP A 139 -13.88 2.62 -5.67
N ILE A 140 -12.54 2.71 -5.54
CA ILE A 140 -11.80 2.16 -4.41
C ILE A 140 -11.70 3.22 -3.31
N LEU A 141 -12.65 3.17 -2.38
CA LEU A 141 -12.75 4.10 -1.26
C LEU A 141 -11.86 3.69 -0.07
N ALA A 142 -11.84 2.41 0.26
CA ALA A 142 -11.03 1.86 1.35
C ALA A 142 -9.71 1.32 0.79
N ARG A 143 -8.63 2.07 1.03
CA ARG A 143 -7.30 1.84 0.45
C ARG A 143 -6.17 2.21 1.40
N ARG A 144 -6.48 2.32 2.70
CA ARG A 144 -5.48 2.73 3.69
C ARG A 144 -4.49 1.60 3.91
N GLN A 145 -4.98 0.37 4.08
CA GLN A 145 -4.12 -0.80 4.32
C GLN A 145 -3.18 -1.06 3.14
N ASP A 146 -3.69 -0.94 1.92
CA ASP A 146 -2.91 -1.04 0.69
C ASP A 146 -1.81 0.06 0.59
N ALA A 147 -2.14 1.30 0.91
CA ALA A 147 -1.14 2.37 0.94
C ALA A 147 -0.05 2.11 1.98
N GLU A 148 -0.43 1.66 3.18
CA GLU A 148 0.52 1.32 4.25
C GLU A 148 1.40 0.12 3.90
N LEU A 149 0.83 -0.89 3.23
CA LEU A 149 1.55 -2.04 2.67
C LEU A 149 2.64 -1.57 1.69
N SER A 150 2.24 -0.78 0.69
CA SER A 150 3.14 -0.26 -0.36
C SER A 150 4.29 0.56 0.24
N LEU A 151 4.01 1.37 1.26
CA LEU A 151 5.04 2.12 1.98
C LEU A 151 6.00 1.18 2.74
N GLY A 152 5.51 0.11 3.36
CA GLY A 152 6.35 -0.91 4.00
C GLY A 152 7.31 -1.58 3.01
N MET A 153 6.80 -1.98 1.84
CA MET A 153 7.60 -2.58 0.76
C MET A 153 8.71 -1.63 0.28
N PHE A 154 8.38 -0.34 0.13
CA PHE A 154 9.34 0.70 -0.23
C PHE A 154 10.43 0.89 0.82
N LEU A 155 10.05 0.97 2.11
CA LEU A 155 10.99 1.10 3.21
C LEU A 155 11.97 -0.08 3.30
N ASN A 156 11.51 -1.29 2.97
CA ASN A 156 12.37 -2.46 2.94
C ASN A 156 13.38 -2.40 1.79
N SER A 157 13.00 -1.78 0.66
CA SER A 157 13.92 -1.52 -0.46
C SER A 157 15.04 -0.53 -0.10
N ILE A 158 14.76 0.43 0.81
CA ILE A 158 15.75 1.36 1.36
C ILE A 158 16.70 0.65 2.33
N GLN A 159 16.17 -0.22 3.19
CA GLN A 159 16.93 -0.94 4.21
C GLN A 159 17.77 -2.09 3.64
N SER A 160 17.53 -2.47 2.38
CA SER A 160 18.23 -3.54 1.71
C SER A 160 19.70 -3.17 1.46
N PRO A 161 20.67 -4.04 1.82
CA PRO A 161 22.07 -3.83 1.49
C PRO A 161 22.24 -3.63 -0.01
N LYS A 162 22.97 -2.58 -0.42
CA LYS A 162 23.34 -2.38 -1.82
C LYS A 162 24.78 -2.79 -2.03
N PRO A 163 25.14 -3.36 -3.19
CA PRO A 163 26.53 -3.59 -3.55
C PRO A 163 27.33 -2.28 -3.41
N GLY A 164 28.23 -2.21 -2.43
CA GLY A 164 29.08 -1.03 -2.21
C GLY A 164 28.50 0.10 -1.34
N ALA A 165 27.28 0.01 -0.80
CA ALA A 165 26.72 1.06 0.07
C ALA A 165 26.88 0.74 1.56
N ASN A 166 27.58 1.62 2.29
CA ASN A 166 27.69 1.57 3.76
C ASN A 166 26.61 2.46 4.39
N MET A 167 25.35 2.01 4.41
CA MET A 167 24.24 2.73 5.06
C MET A 167 23.78 1.98 6.31
N LYS A 168 23.74 2.66 7.46
CA LYS A 168 23.08 2.17 8.67
C LYS A 168 21.56 2.29 8.50
N ALA A 169 20.83 1.20 8.75
CA ALA A 169 19.38 1.19 8.69
C ALA A 169 18.76 2.20 9.67
N PRO A 170 17.72 2.95 9.28
CA PRO A 170 16.98 3.80 10.20
C PRO A 170 16.20 2.95 11.21
N SER A 171 16.44 3.18 12.51
CA SER A 171 15.68 2.55 13.60
C SER A 171 14.29 3.19 13.72
N MET A 172 13.22 2.44 13.43
CA MET A 172 11.85 2.84 13.77
C MET A 172 11.63 2.74 15.29
N ARG A 173 11.22 3.86 15.92
CA ARG A 173 10.66 3.85 17.28
C ARG A 173 9.15 4.05 17.19
N PRO A 174 8.32 3.28 17.93
CA PRO A 174 6.89 3.54 18.02
C PRO A 174 6.66 4.91 18.65
N SER A 175 5.90 5.77 17.98
CA SER A 175 5.45 7.04 18.56
C SER A 175 4.30 6.77 19.54
N THR A 176 4.58 6.75 20.84
CA THR A 176 3.53 6.85 21.85
C THR A 176 3.11 8.32 21.95
N SER A 177 2.09 8.71 21.20
CA SER A 177 1.49 10.05 21.30
C SER A 177 0.80 10.21 22.66
N ARG A 178 1.45 10.91 23.59
CA ARG A 178 0.79 11.62 24.70
C ARG A 178 0.73 13.09 24.30
N ASN A 179 -0.50 13.62 24.20
CA ASN A 179 -0.80 15.02 23.90
C ASN A 179 0.12 15.97 24.71
N ARG A 180 1.01 16.67 24.02
CA ARG A 180 1.73 17.84 24.54
C ARG A 180 1.63 18.98 23.52
N PRO A 181 1.45 20.24 23.98
CA PRO A 181 1.25 21.36 23.08
C PRO A 181 2.53 21.64 22.28
N MET A 182 2.29 22.08 21.05
CA MET A 182 3.23 22.18 19.94
C MET A 182 4.40 23.13 20.29
N ARG A 183 5.62 22.59 20.37
CA ARG A 183 6.86 23.36 20.26
C ARG A 183 7.69 22.77 19.12
N SER A 184 8.12 23.65 18.23
CA SER A 184 8.85 23.33 17.01
C SER A 184 10.12 22.52 17.31
N SER A 185 10.14 21.28 16.84
CA SER A 185 11.37 20.56 16.53
C SER A 185 11.08 19.47 15.51
N SER A 186 12.05 19.31 14.61
CA SER A 186 12.11 18.47 13.42
C SER A 186 11.60 17.05 13.68
N GLY A 187 10.49 16.68 13.05
CA GLY A 187 9.93 15.34 13.07
C GLY A 187 9.36 14.98 11.70
N VAL A 188 9.57 13.73 11.28
CA VAL A 188 8.96 13.14 10.08
C VAL A 188 7.45 13.33 10.16
N SER A 189 6.88 14.06 9.22
CA SER A 189 5.43 14.31 9.15
C SER A 189 4.82 13.38 8.10
N PHE A 190 4.07 12.38 8.56
CA PHE A 190 3.13 11.65 7.73
C PHE A 190 1.80 12.41 7.74
N SER A 191 1.47 13.06 6.63
CA SER A 191 0.14 13.65 6.45
C SER A 191 -0.79 12.61 5.85
N SER A 192 -1.57 11.93 6.69
CA SER A 192 -2.73 11.17 6.20
C SER A 192 -3.70 12.15 5.52
N ALA A 193 -4.07 11.90 4.28
CA ALA A 193 -5.11 12.65 3.59
C ALA A 193 -6.38 12.67 4.46
N ARG A 194 -6.82 13.86 4.86
CA ARG A 194 -8.11 14.04 5.55
C ARG A 194 -9.21 13.66 4.56
N CYS A 195 -10.07 12.70 4.93
CA CYS A 195 -11.33 12.48 4.23
C CYS A 195 -12.14 13.79 4.21
N PRO A 196 -12.74 14.19 3.08
CA PRO A 196 -13.70 15.28 3.07
C PRO A 196 -14.97 14.84 3.84
N PRO A 197 -15.65 15.75 4.55
CA PRO A 197 -16.92 15.44 5.21
C PRO A 197 -18.01 15.13 4.16
N PRO A 198 -19.03 14.32 4.50
CA PRO A 198 -20.10 14.00 3.58
C PRO A 198 -20.90 15.26 3.22
N ILE A 199 -21.20 15.38 1.94
CA ILE A 199 -22.06 16.43 1.38
C ILE A 199 -23.50 16.12 1.81
N SER A 200 -24.03 16.90 2.76
CA SER A 200 -25.46 16.90 3.07
C SER A 200 -26.22 17.63 1.97
N SER A 201 -26.81 16.91 1.02
CA SER A 201 -27.72 17.48 0.03
C SER A 201 -29.13 17.62 0.60
N CYS A 202 -29.58 18.87 0.67
CA CYS A 202 -30.96 19.37 0.64
C CYS A 202 -32.10 18.34 0.43
N CYS A 203 -32.97 18.20 1.43
CA CYS A 203 -34.40 18.04 1.19
C CYS A 203 -35.05 19.43 1.27
N ARG A 204 -35.44 19.99 0.12
CA ARG A 204 -36.48 21.03 0.02
C ARG A 204 -37.75 20.38 -0.49
N SER A 205 -38.87 20.60 0.18
CA SER A 205 -40.18 20.86 -0.45
C SER A 205 -41.22 21.34 0.58
N PRO A 206 -42.31 22.00 0.14
CA PRO A 206 -42.76 23.26 0.73
C PRO A 206 -44.08 23.18 1.52
N ALA A 207 -44.32 24.24 2.32
CA ALA A 207 -45.58 24.86 2.73
C ALA A 207 -46.87 24.00 2.86
N CYS A 208 -47.42 23.98 4.08
CA CYS A 208 -48.87 24.07 4.32
C CYS A 208 -49.16 24.39 5.80
N ALA A 209 -49.95 25.45 6.01
CA ALA A 209 -50.64 25.92 7.23
C ALA A 209 -49.81 26.36 8.45
#